data_AF-A0AAN9EMH9-F1
#
_entry.id   AF-A0AAN9EMH9-F1
#
_cell.length_a   1.000
_cell.length_b   1.000
_cell.length_c   1.000
_cell.angle_alpha   90.00
_cell.angle_beta   90.00
_cell.angle_gamma   90.00
#
_symmetry.space_group_name_H-M   'P 1'
#
loop_
_entity.id
_entity.type
_entity.pdbx_description
1 polymer ?
#
loop_
_entity_poly.entity_id
_entity_poly.type
_entity_poly.pdbx_seq_one_letter_code
_entity_poly.pdbx_strand_id
1 'polypeptide(L)'
;MKGSRKQMAYEKSTRRDPCHWEYGEFDEISQAKASPPHNSQPKRSKMKYTQPNPSQVKAPQSWKTYLEAFPVEVHSYIDRIVNVEDDGHCKFRSLSLYKYGIEDNYYLVR
;
A
#
# COMPACT_ATOMS: atom_id res chain seq x y z
N MET A 1 11.68 39.19 -42.46
CA MET A 1 11.75 37.86 -41.82
C MET A 1 12.27 38.02 -40.40
N LYS A 2 11.48 37.67 -39.37
CA LYS A 2 11.97 37.42 -38.00
C LYS A 2 11.23 36.19 -37.50
N GLY A 3 11.95 35.08 -37.41
CA GLY A 3 11.43 33.79 -36.97
C GLY A 3 11.70 33.52 -35.49
N SER A 4 10.76 32.79 -34.89
CA SER A 4 10.92 31.83 -33.77
C SER A 4 11.19 32.44 -32.38
N ARG A 5 10.59 31.95 -31.27
CA ARG A 5 10.27 30.55 -30.92
C ARG A 5 9.01 30.49 -30.05
N LYS A 6 8.13 29.52 -30.30
CA LYS A 6 7.12 29.09 -29.33
C LYS A 6 7.83 28.23 -28.28
N GLN A 7 7.88 28.65 -27.02
CA GLN A 7 8.24 27.78 -25.91
C GLN A 7 7.12 26.75 -25.77
N MET A 8 7.42 25.48 -26.08
CA MET A 8 6.53 24.38 -25.73
C MET A 8 6.64 24.15 -24.22
N ALA A 9 5.53 24.27 -23.50
CA ALA A 9 5.45 23.88 -22.12
C ALA A 9 5.70 22.37 -22.03
N TYR A 10 6.78 21.99 -21.36
CA TYR A 10 7.03 20.60 -20.99
C TYR A 10 6.03 20.21 -19.90
N GLU A 11 4.97 19.50 -20.27
CA GLU A 11 4.09 18.82 -19.33
C GLU A 11 4.90 17.78 -18.57
N LYS A 12 5.16 18.04 -17.29
CA LYS A 12 5.76 17.06 -16.37
C LYS A 12 4.75 15.92 -16.20
N SER A 13 4.94 14.83 -16.94
CA SER A 13 4.21 13.58 -16.71
C SER A 13 4.45 13.10 -15.28
N THR A 14 3.40 13.04 -14.46
CA THR A 14 3.39 12.40 -13.14
C THR A 14 3.12 10.90 -13.21
N ARG A 15 3.01 10.33 -14.42
CA ARG A 15 2.88 8.87 -14.57
C ARG A 15 4.18 8.21 -14.14
N ARG A 16 4.12 7.46 -13.05
CA ARG A 16 5.16 6.48 -12.71
C ARG A 16 5.24 5.42 -13.80
N ASP A 17 6.45 4.93 -14.03
CA ASP A 17 6.64 3.74 -14.85
C ASP A 17 5.98 2.55 -14.16
N PRO A 18 5.16 1.76 -14.90
CA PRO A 18 4.58 0.52 -14.39
C PRO A 18 5.67 -0.41 -13.87
N CYS A 19 5.47 -1.01 -12.70
CA CYS A 19 6.39 -2.04 -12.20
C CYS A 19 6.00 -3.43 -12.76
N HIS A 20 6.94 -4.37 -12.71
CA HIS A 20 6.78 -5.73 -13.25
C HIS A 20 5.49 -6.44 -12.76
N TRP A 21 5.03 -6.15 -11.54
CA TRP A 21 3.82 -6.71 -10.94
C TRP A 21 2.51 -6.21 -11.56
N GLU A 22 2.53 -5.09 -12.29
CA GLU A 22 1.33 -4.57 -12.99
C GLU A 22 1.05 -5.31 -14.31
N TYR A 23 1.97 -6.20 -14.73
CA TYR A 23 1.83 -7.03 -15.93
C TYR A 23 1.42 -8.48 -15.61
N GLY A 24 1.32 -8.85 -14.34
CA GLY A 24 0.80 -10.15 -13.95
C GLY A 24 -0.70 -10.20 -14.25
N GLU A 25 -1.10 -10.95 -15.27
CA GLU A 25 -2.46 -11.48 -15.31
C GLU A 25 -2.65 -12.26 -14.00
N PHE A 26 -3.56 -11.78 -13.15
CA PHE A 26 -4.12 -12.63 -12.12
C PHE A 26 -4.86 -13.74 -12.89
N ASP A 27 -4.16 -14.85 -13.13
CA ASP A 27 -4.81 -16.08 -13.55
C ASP A 27 -5.77 -16.45 -12.44
N GLU A 28 -7.02 -16.08 -12.69
CA GLU A 28 -8.19 -16.40 -11.92
C GLU A 28 -8.25 -17.93 -11.81
N ILE A 29 -7.90 -18.41 -10.62
CA ILE A 29 -8.04 -19.81 -10.25
C ILE A 29 -9.50 -20.22 -10.55
N SER A 30 -9.61 -21.20 -11.46
CA SER A 30 -10.79 -22.02 -11.75
C SER A 30 -11.84 -21.42 -12.70
N GLN A 31 -11.77 -21.81 -13.98
CA GLN A 31 -12.82 -22.65 -14.56
C GLN A 31 -12.39 -23.31 -15.87
N ALA A 32 -12.67 -24.61 -15.94
CA ALA A 32 -12.48 -25.46 -17.09
C ALA A 32 -13.31 -25.01 -18.29
N LYS A 33 -12.73 -25.18 -19.49
CA LYS A 33 -13.28 -25.75 -20.74
C LYS A 33 -12.80 -24.95 -21.96
N ALA A 34 -12.23 -25.70 -22.90
CA ALA A 34 -11.56 -25.24 -24.11
C ALA A 34 -12.48 -24.43 -25.05
N SER A 35 -11.93 -23.35 -25.63
CA SER A 35 -12.18 -22.84 -27.00
C SER A 35 -11.14 -21.76 -27.37
N PRO A 36 -10.73 -21.62 -28.65
CA PRO A 36 -9.63 -20.74 -29.08
C PRO A 36 -9.99 -19.24 -29.06
N PRO A 37 -8.99 -18.31 -29.09
CA PRO A 37 -9.17 -16.95 -28.60
C PRO A 37 -9.99 -16.10 -29.57
N HIS A 38 -11.13 -15.61 -29.10
CA HIS A 38 -11.82 -14.48 -29.70
C HIS A 38 -11.09 -13.21 -29.28
N ASN A 39 -10.52 -12.48 -30.25
CA ASN A 39 -9.94 -11.15 -30.05
C ASN A 39 -11.04 -10.16 -29.61
N SER A 40 -11.29 -10.10 -28.30
CA SER A 40 -12.03 -9.02 -27.68
C SER A 40 -11.18 -8.45 -26.56
N GLN A 41 -10.52 -7.33 -26.82
CA GLN A 41 -9.88 -6.53 -25.80
C GLN A 41 -10.90 -6.23 -24.69
N PRO A 42 -10.67 -6.67 -23.44
CA PRO A 42 -11.56 -6.30 -22.35
C PRO A 42 -11.40 -4.79 -22.10
N LYS A 43 -12.50 -4.05 -22.24
CA LYS A 43 -12.57 -2.65 -21.79
C LYS A 43 -12.25 -2.65 -20.30
N ARG A 44 -11.07 -2.13 -19.92
CA ARG A 44 -10.67 -1.91 -18.53
C ARG A 44 -11.75 -1.08 -17.83
N SER A 45 -12.62 -1.75 -17.06
CA SER A 45 -13.42 -1.09 -16.06
C SER A 45 -12.45 -0.48 -15.06
N LYS A 46 -12.38 0.86 -15.02
CA LYS A 46 -11.62 1.57 -13.99
C LYS A 46 -12.33 1.30 -12.67
N MET A 47 -11.92 0.25 -11.95
CA MET A 47 -12.24 0.12 -10.54
C MET A 47 -11.70 1.37 -9.85
N LYS A 48 -12.60 2.26 -9.44
CA LYS A 48 -12.25 3.41 -8.62
C LYS A 48 -11.91 2.85 -7.25
N TYR A 49 -10.62 2.64 -7.00
CA TYR A 49 -10.13 2.44 -5.64
C TYR A 49 -10.36 3.74 -4.89
N THR A 50 -11.47 3.82 -4.16
CA THR A 50 -11.66 4.87 -3.16
C THR A 50 -10.59 4.63 -2.12
N GLN A 51 -9.51 5.41 -2.16
CA GLN A 51 -8.56 5.41 -1.04
C GLN A 51 -9.35 5.87 0.19
N PRO A 52 -9.46 5.04 1.24
CA PRO A 52 -10.10 5.50 2.46
C PRO A 52 -9.35 6.73 2.94
N ASN A 53 -10.08 7.83 3.15
CA ASN A 53 -9.49 9.04 3.68
C ASN A 53 -8.86 8.68 5.04
N PRO A 54 -7.56 8.89 5.27
CA PRO A 54 -6.91 8.53 6.52
C PRO A 54 -7.56 9.20 7.74
N SER A 55 -8.25 10.34 7.56
CA SER A 55 -8.99 11.00 8.65
C SER A 55 -10.28 10.28 9.07
N GLN A 56 -10.75 9.27 8.32
CA GLN A 56 -12.00 8.55 8.59
C GLN A 56 -11.78 7.17 9.22
N VAL A 57 -10.54 6.68 9.24
CA VAL A 57 -10.21 5.44 9.95
C VAL A 57 -10.04 5.82 11.42
N LYS A 58 -11.11 5.64 12.22
CA LYS A 58 -10.98 5.69 13.67
C LYS A 58 -9.98 4.59 14.04
N ALA A 59 -8.80 4.97 14.51
CA ALA A 59 -7.85 4.04 15.07
C ALA A 59 -8.58 3.26 16.18
N PRO A 60 -8.61 1.92 16.13
CA PRO A 60 -9.26 1.17 17.17
C PRO A 60 -8.77 1.57 18.56
N GLN A 61 -9.70 1.99 19.43
CA GLN A 61 -9.38 2.48 20.78
C GLN A 61 -8.74 1.40 21.68
N SER A 62 -8.79 0.12 21.28
CA SER A 62 -8.30 -1.00 22.07
C SER A 62 -7.45 -1.96 21.23
N TRP A 63 -6.39 -2.51 21.83
CA TRP A 63 -5.56 -3.56 21.25
C TRP A 63 -6.37 -4.81 20.89
N LYS A 64 -7.48 -5.09 21.59
CA LYS A 64 -8.37 -6.21 21.31
C LYS A 64 -8.95 -6.14 19.90
N THR A 65 -9.34 -4.93 19.47
CA THR A 65 -9.86 -4.71 18.12
C THR A 65 -8.80 -4.91 17.04
N TYR A 66 -7.52 -4.68 17.35
CA TYR A 66 -6.43 -4.99 16.41
C TYR A 66 -6.15 -6.49 16.33
N LEU A 67 -6.26 -7.23 17.44
CA LEU A 67 -6.11 -8.69 17.42
C LEU A 67 -7.22 -9.35 16.59
N GLU A 68 -8.46 -8.88 16.70
CA GLU A 68 -9.57 -9.37 15.89
C GLU A 68 -9.36 -9.20 14.38
N ALA A 69 -8.46 -8.29 13.96
CA ALA A 69 -8.10 -8.13 12.55
C ALA A 69 -7.16 -9.23 12.03
N PHE A 70 -6.52 -9.99 12.93
CA PHE A 70 -5.64 -11.10 12.57
C PHE A 70 -6.37 -12.45 12.72
N PRO A 71 -6.02 -13.47 11.92
CA PRO A 71 -6.53 -14.83 12.09
C PRO A 71 -6.32 -15.36 13.52
N VAL A 72 -7.28 -16.09 14.06
CA VAL A 72 -7.22 -16.59 15.45
C VAL A 72 -5.99 -17.47 15.68
N GLU A 73 -5.56 -18.19 14.64
CA GLU A 73 -4.39 -19.06 14.66
C GLU A 73 -3.09 -18.31 14.95
N VAL A 74 -3.04 -17.01 14.64
CA VAL A 74 -1.84 -16.21 14.91
C VAL A 74 -1.87 -15.51 16.27
N HIS A 75 -3.01 -15.50 16.97
CA HIS A 75 -3.17 -14.79 18.25
C HIS A 75 -2.19 -15.31 19.31
N SER A 76 -1.87 -16.60 19.29
CA SER A 76 -0.93 -17.21 20.23
C SER A 76 0.53 -16.78 20.02
N TYR A 77 0.88 -16.23 18.85
CA TYR A 77 2.22 -15.72 18.55
C TYR A 77 2.34 -14.21 18.84
N ILE A 78 1.25 -13.53 19.22
CA ILE A 78 1.24 -12.10 19.51
C ILE A 78 1.31 -11.90 21.01
N ASP A 79 2.52 -11.72 21.54
CA ASP A 79 2.74 -11.54 22.98
C ASP A 79 2.32 -10.15 23.47
N ARG A 80 2.50 -9.12 22.63
CA ARG A 80 2.28 -7.73 23.02
C ARG A 80 1.96 -6.84 21.83
N ILE A 81 0.96 -5.98 22.01
CA ILE A 81 0.68 -4.85 21.13
C ILE A 81 1.05 -3.58 21.89
N VAL A 82 1.85 -2.73 21.27
CA VAL A 82 2.33 -1.47 21.82
C VAL A 82 1.91 -0.33 20.89
N ASN A 83 1.43 0.76 21.46
CA ASN A 83 1.20 1.98 20.72
C ASN A 83 2.52 2.76 20.65
N VAL A 84 2.82 3.30 19.47
CA VAL A 84 3.95 4.21 19.22
C VAL A 84 3.39 5.46 18.54
N GLU A 85 4.15 6.55 18.52
CA GLU A 85 3.75 7.75 17.77
C GLU A 85 3.46 7.42 16.29
N ASP A 86 2.36 7.97 15.78
CA ASP A 86 1.81 7.71 14.44
C ASP A 86 2.46 8.58 13.34
N ASP A 87 3.75 8.84 13.48
CA ASP A 87 4.54 9.64 12.55
C ASP A 87 5.18 8.79 11.41
N GLY A 88 5.92 9.45 10.52
CA GLY A 88 6.67 8.78 9.45
C GLY A 88 7.82 7.88 9.93
N HIS A 89 8.06 7.80 11.23
CA HIS A 89 9.11 7.02 11.87
C HIS A 89 8.56 5.87 12.73
N CYS A 90 7.24 5.65 12.77
CA CYS A 90 6.57 4.64 13.58
C CYS A 90 7.21 3.24 13.52
N LYS A 91 7.69 2.81 12.35
CA LYS A 91 8.39 1.52 12.17
C LYS A 91 9.74 1.46 12.88
N PHE A 92 10.45 2.57 12.99
CA PHE A 92 11.74 2.65 13.70
C PHE A 92 11.52 2.84 15.19
N ARG A 93 10.46 3.58 15.55
CA ARG A 93 10.00 3.72 16.93
C ARG A 93 9.61 2.38 17.53
N SER A 94 8.86 1.55 16.80
CA SER A 94 8.52 0.20 17.25
C SER A 94 9.74 -0.69 17.45
N LEU A 95 10.73 -0.63 16.53
CA LEU A 95 12.01 -1.34 16.68
C LEU A 95 12.83 -0.84 17.87
N SER A 96 12.88 0.48 18.08
CA SER A 96 13.59 1.08 19.21
C SER A 96 12.95 0.71 20.55
N LEU A 97 11.62 0.76 20.61
CA LEU A 97 10.86 0.34 21.79
C LEU A 97 11.09 -1.16 22.08
N TYR A 98 11.11 -2.00 21.05
CA TYR A 98 11.41 -3.43 21.20
C TYR A 98 12.83 -3.69 21.72
N LYS A 99 13.83 -3.00 21.16
CA LYS A 99 15.25 -3.25 21.45
C LYS A 99 15.74 -2.58 22.73
N TYR A 100 15.27 -1.36 23.01
CA TYR A 100 15.79 -0.50 24.07
C TYR A 100 14.74 -0.11 25.12
N GLY A 101 13.46 -0.47 24.91
CA GLY A 101 12.37 -0.04 25.80
C GLY A 101 12.04 1.45 25.71
N ILE A 102 12.63 2.18 24.76
CA ILE A 102 12.47 3.63 24.59
C ILE A 102 12.22 3.91 23.11
N GLU A 103 11.06 4.49 22.76
CA GLU A 103 10.73 4.78 21.36
C GLU A 103 11.52 5.96 20.77
N ASP A 104 11.88 6.95 21.61
CA ASP A 104 12.58 8.17 21.18
C ASP A 104 13.96 7.90 20.58
N ASN A 105 14.55 6.74 20.86
CA ASN A 105 15.81 6.30 20.29
C ASN A 105 15.69 5.73 18.85
N TYR A 106 14.56 5.96 18.16
CA TYR A 106 14.32 5.49 16.80
C TYR A 106 15.40 5.90 15.79
N TYR A 107 16.11 7.00 16.05
CA TYR A 107 17.23 7.46 15.22
C TYR A 107 18.44 6.52 15.26
N LEU A 108 18.60 5.71 16.31
CA LEU A 108 19.68 4.71 16.43
C LEU A 108 19.44 3.43 15.60
N VAL A 109 18.22 3.26 15.08
CA VAL A 109 17.80 2.06 14.32
C VAL A 109 17.27 2.39 12.93
N ARG A 110 17.49 3.62 12.46
CA ARG A 110 17.07 4.11 11.14
C ARG A 110 17.96 3.63 10.01
#